data_AF-A0A7K4EW68-F1
#
_entry.id   AF-A0A7K4EW68-F1
#
_cell.length_a   1.000
_cell.length_b   1.000
_cell.length_c   1.000
_cell.angle_alpha   90.00
_cell.angle_beta   90.00
_cell.angle_gamma   90.00
#
_symmetry.space_group_name_H-M   'P 1'
#
loop_
_entity.id
_entity.type
_entity.pdbx_description
1 polymer ?
#
loop_
_entity_poly.entity_id
_entity_poly.type
_entity_poly.pdbx_seq_one_letter_code
_entity_poly.pdbx_strand_id
1 'polypeptide(L)'
;METLQENHNSDQSKTGDFPCVSCHTDCCKEYVIFVNAHDVYRLSLGLNLAPETFLEIYGAKDYSLGIKVKEGLIDLALKQKNGGCEFLEESKDVFRCTVNDFKPGVCKSYPFAMKNGKLIQMANIMCPVDWDLAEFEKMMVNHLKKDEHEWKFYDSLVKEWNTKHSHKKPLSEFLKFMLDKVEFSLTS
;
A
#
# COMPACT_ATOMS: atom_id res chain seq x y z
N MET A 1 -9.23 -39.75 29.30
CA MET A 1 -9.75 -38.64 30.14
C MET A 1 -8.64 -38.34 31.13
N GLU A 2 -7.95 -37.22 31.11
CA GLU A 2 -8.20 -35.91 30.52
C GLU A 2 -6.89 -35.26 30.06
N THR A 3 -7.08 -34.24 29.24
CA THR A 3 -6.21 -33.59 28.27
C THR A 3 -5.22 -32.59 28.86
N LEU A 4 -4.15 -32.40 28.08
CA LEU A 4 -3.19 -31.29 28.05
C LEU A 4 -3.87 -29.92 28.20
N GLN A 5 -3.25 -29.03 28.97
CA GLN A 5 -3.25 -27.59 28.69
C GLN A 5 -1.86 -27.02 28.98
N GLU A 6 -1.07 -26.91 27.91
CA GLU A 6 0.10 -26.03 27.86
C GLU A 6 -0.40 -24.58 27.86
N ASN A 7 0.00 -23.83 28.87
CA ASN A 7 -0.30 -22.40 28.99
C ASN A 7 0.51 -21.61 27.97
N HIS A 8 -0.07 -21.35 26.79
CA HIS A 8 0.43 -20.33 25.87
C HIS A 8 0.18 -18.94 26.46
N ASN A 9 1.16 -18.44 27.21
CA ASN A 9 1.18 -17.07 27.71
C ASN A 9 1.63 -16.13 26.57
N SER A 10 0.68 -15.58 25.81
CA SER A 10 0.94 -14.54 24.81
C SER A 10 1.05 -13.17 25.49
N ASP A 11 2.19 -12.91 26.13
CA ASP A 11 2.56 -11.57 26.58
C ASP A 11 3.44 -10.91 25.50
N GLN A 12 2.79 -10.40 24.45
CA GLN A 12 3.43 -9.55 23.44
C GLN A 12 2.58 -8.32 23.18
N SER A 13 2.53 -7.43 24.18
CA SER A 13 2.02 -6.07 24.02
C SER A 13 2.60 -5.16 25.11
N LYS A 14 3.93 -5.02 25.15
CA LYS A 14 4.61 -4.12 26.11
C LYS A 14 5.82 -3.36 25.56
N THR A 15 6.00 -3.28 24.25
CA THR A 15 6.87 -2.27 23.64
C THR A 15 6.11 -1.63 22.51
N GLY A 16 6.17 -0.30 22.39
CA GLY A 16 5.55 0.46 21.30
C GLY A 16 6.22 0.23 19.94
N ASP A 17 6.77 -0.97 19.71
CA ASP A 17 7.37 -1.38 18.46
C ASP A 17 6.27 -1.75 17.48
N PHE A 18 6.32 -1.18 16.28
CA PHE A 18 5.42 -1.59 15.21
C PHE A 18 5.62 -3.09 14.94
N PRO A 19 4.56 -3.90 14.95
CA PRO A 19 4.67 -5.35 14.80
C PRO A 19 5.31 -5.79 13.48
N CYS A 20 5.41 -4.89 12.49
CA CYS A 20 6.17 -5.11 11.25
C CYS A 20 7.67 -5.44 11.48
N VAL A 21 8.25 -5.06 12.63
CA VAL A 21 9.65 -5.31 12.96
C VAL A 21 9.87 -6.74 13.47
N SER A 22 8.83 -7.42 13.95
CA SER A 22 8.91 -8.76 14.54
C SER A 22 7.99 -9.80 13.89
N CYS A 23 7.08 -9.39 13.01
CA CYS A 23 6.12 -10.30 12.38
C CYS A 23 6.72 -11.13 11.22
N HIS A 24 5.99 -12.18 10.83
CA HIS A 24 6.35 -13.09 9.74
C HIS A 24 6.21 -12.49 8.32
N THR A 25 5.76 -11.23 8.21
CA THR A 25 5.61 -10.45 6.96
C THR A 25 4.70 -11.07 5.91
N ASP A 26 3.75 -11.92 6.31
CA ASP A 26 2.89 -12.64 5.35
C ASP A 26 2.00 -11.70 4.51
N CYS A 27 1.69 -10.51 5.01
CA CYS A 27 1.02 -9.48 4.20
C CYS A 27 1.84 -9.04 2.97
N CYS A 28 3.16 -9.15 3.02
CA CYS A 28 4.04 -8.90 1.88
C CYS A 28 4.16 -10.12 0.96
N LYS A 29 3.76 -11.33 1.38
CA LYS A 29 3.82 -12.55 0.57
C LYS A 29 2.53 -12.79 -0.20
N GLU A 30 1.39 -12.42 0.39
CA GLU A 30 0.09 -12.84 -0.12
C GLU A 30 -0.68 -11.73 -0.86
N TYR A 31 -0.41 -10.45 -0.56
CA TYR A 31 -1.18 -9.34 -1.15
C TYR A 31 -0.48 -8.69 -2.34
N VAL A 32 -1.28 -8.46 -3.38
CA VAL A 32 -0.96 -7.47 -4.42
C VAL A 32 -1.22 -6.07 -3.84
N ILE A 33 -0.17 -5.25 -3.81
CA ILE A 33 -0.21 -3.92 -3.22
C ILE A 33 -0.47 -2.89 -4.31
N PHE A 34 -1.72 -2.42 -4.39
CA PHE A 34 -2.11 -1.32 -5.26
C PHE A 34 -1.67 0.00 -4.66
N VAL A 35 -1.22 0.92 -5.51
CA VAL A 35 -0.60 2.18 -5.08
C VAL A 35 -1.26 3.38 -5.74
N ASN A 36 -1.27 4.50 -5.01
CA ASN A 36 -1.71 5.80 -5.53
C ASN A 36 -0.50 6.65 -5.99
N ALA A 37 -0.76 7.82 -6.59
CA ALA A 37 0.32 8.69 -7.07
C ALA A 37 1.31 9.15 -5.99
N HIS A 38 0.83 9.38 -4.75
CA HIS A 38 1.70 9.79 -3.65
C HIS A 38 2.60 8.66 -3.18
N ASP A 39 2.11 7.42 -3.16
CA ASP A 39 2.92 6.25 -2.86
C ASP A 39 4.04 6.08 -3.89
N VAL A 40 3.71 6.19 -5.17
CA VAL A 40 4.71 6.08 -6.24
C VAL A 40 5.74 7.21 -6.16
N TYR A 41 5.29 8.44 -5.90
CA TYR A 41 6.19 9.58 -5.71
C TYR A 41 7.15 9.37 -4.53
N ARG A 42 6.62 8.95 -3.38
CA ARG A 42 7.40 8.71 -2.15
C ARG A 42 8.40 7.58 -2.32
N LEU A 43 8.01 6.50 -2.99
CA LEU A 43 8.90 5.37 -3.32
C LEU A 43 9.99 5.80 -4.32
N SER A 44 9.64 6.55 -5.35
CA SER A 44 10.61 7.03 -6.35
C SER A 44 11.69 7.88 -5.71
N LEU A 45 11.30 8.81 -4.82
CA LEU A 45 12.24 9.63 -4.06
C LEU A 45 13.06 8.81 -3.05
N GLY A 46 12.42 7.93 -2.29
CA GLY A 46 13.09 7.15 -1.25
C GLY A 46 14.10 6.14 -1.81
N LEU A 47 13.82 5.58 -2.99
CA LEU A 47 14.69 4.63 -3.67
C LEU A 47 15.68 5.29 -4.64
N ASN A 48 15.42 6.54 -5.04
CA ASN A 48 16.07 7.18 -6.19
C ASN A 48 15.96 6.33 -7.47
N LEU A 49 14.76 5.81 -7.72
CA LEU A 49 14.44 4.94 -8.87
C LEU A 49 13.22 5.44 -9.63
N ALA A 50 13.17 5.14 -10.93
CA ALA A 50 12.00 5.42 -11.76
C ALA A 50 10.85 4.47 -11.42
N PRO A 51 9.57 4.91 -11.48
CA PRO A 51 8.42 4.07 -11.14
C PRO A 51 8.37 2.72 -11.85
N GLU A 52 8.76 2.67 -13.13
CA GLU A 52 8.76 1.46 -13.96
C GLU A 52 9.66 0.35 -13.40
N THR A 53 10.62 0.70 -12.54
CA THR A 53 11.52 -0.27 -11.90
C THR A 53 10.79 -1.11 -10.86
N PHE A 54 9.79 -0.57 -10.16
CA PHE A 54 9.10 -1.24 -9.05
C PHE A 54 7.58 -1.39 -9.24
N LEU A 55 7.02 -0.90 -10.34
CA LEU A 55 5.60 -1.03 -10.66
C LEU A 55 5.33 -2.09 -11.72
N GLU A 56 4.20 -2.76 -11.58
CA GLU A 56 3.56 -3.58 -12.60
C GLU A 56 2.11 -3.13 -12.85
N ILE A 57 1.57 -3.53 -13.99
CA ILE A 57 0.21 -3.18 -14.41
C ILE A 57 -0.73 -4.34 -14.13
N TYR A 58 -1.92 -4.01 -13.64
CA TYR A 58 -3.05 -4.92 -13.53
C TYR A 58 -4.22 -4.40 -14.36
N GLY A 59 -5.09 -5.28 -14.83
CA GLY A 59 -6.37 -4.85 -15.39
C GLY A 59 -7.18 -4.09 -14.32
N ALA A 60 -7.80 -2.97 -14.70
CA ALA A 60 -8.49 -2.12 -13.74
C ALA A 60 -9.62 -2.89 -13.02
N LYS A 61 -9.63 -2.78 -11.68
CA LYS A 61 -10.68 -3.39 -10.84
C LYS A 61 -11.98 -2.61 -10.89
N ASP A 62 -11.88 -1.29 -11.01
CA ASP A 62 -13.01 -0.39 -11.21
C ASP A 62 -12.85 0.33 -12.56
N TYR A 63 -13.73 0.01 -13.51
CA TYR A 63 -13.69 0.57 -14.85
C TYR A 63 -13.86 2.10 -14.88
N SER A 64 -14.44 2.70 -13.83
CA SER A 64 -14.62 4.14 -13.70
C SER A 64 -13.38 4.86 -13.15
N LEU A 65 -12.49 4.13 -12.48
CA LEU A 65 -11.27 4.65 -11.84
C LEU A 65 -9.97 4.11 -12.46
N GLY A 66 -10.04 3.19 -13.42
CA GLY A 66 -8.87 2.70 -14.13
C GLY A 66 -8.20 3.75 -15.02
N ILE A 67 -6.88 3.66 -15.14
CA ILE A 67 -6.06 4.53 -15.99
C ILE A 67 -6.23 4.09 -17.45
N LYS A 68 -6.69 5.00 -18.32
CA LYS A 68 -6.74 4.76 -19.77
C LYS A 68 -5.41 5.20 -20.38
N VAL A 69 -4.64 4.23 -20.85
CA VAL A 69 -3.38 4.42 -21.57
C VAL A 69 -3.37 3.52 -22.81
N LYS A 70 -2.33 3.62 -23.65
CA LYS A 70 -2.18 2.77 -24.84
C LYS A 70 -2.13 1.28 -24.50
N GLU A 71 -1.59 0.96 -23.34
CA GLU A 71 -1.42 -0.39 -22.80
C GLU A 71 -2.75 -1.01 -22.35
N GLY A 72 -3.80 -0.20 -22.15
CA GLY A 72 -5.14 -0.65 -21.82
C GLY A 72 -5.83 0.21 -20.78
N LEU A 73 -6.80 -0.39 -20.09
CA LEU A 73 -7.43 0.16 -18.89
C LEU A 73 -6.85 -0.57 -17.68
N ILE A 74 -6.00 0.11 -16.93
CA ILE A 74 -5.10 -0.52 -15.96
C ILE A 74 -5.11 0.16 -14.59
N ASP A 75 -4.70 -0.59 -13.57
CA ASP A 75 -4.31 -0.13 -12.25
C ASP A 75 -2.80 -0.37 -12.04
N LEU A 76 -2.20 0.37 -11.11
CA LEU A 76 -0.79 0.24 -10.74
C LEU A 76 -0.65 -0.53 -9.43
N ALA A 77 0.26 -1.50 -9.42
CA ALA A 77 0.64 -2.25 -8.22
C ALA A 77 2.16 -2.36 -8.10
N LEU A 78 2.64 -2.62 -6.89
CA LEU A 78 4.03 -3.00 -6.67
C LEU A 78 4.30 -4.38 -7.28
N LYS A 79 5.44 -4.49 -7.96
CA LYS A 79 5.94 -5.76 -8.51
C LYS A 79 6.04 -6.84 -7.44
N GLN A 80 5.91 -8.07 -7.90
CA GLN A 80 6.21 -9.27 -7.12
C GLN A 80 7.57 -9.85 -7.53
N LYS A 81 8.35 -10.33 -6.56
CA LYS A 81 9.60 -11.08 -6.70
C LYS A 81 9.57 -12.28 -5.78
N ASN A 82 9.93 -13.47 -6.29
CA ASN A 82 9.96 -14.71 -5.51
C ASN A 82 8.65 -15.04 -4.77
N GLY A 83 7.49 -14.69 -5.34
CA GLY A 83 6.19 -14.96 -4.74
C GLY A 83 5.77 -14.00 -3.61
N GLY A 84 6.41 -12.83 -3.49
CA GLY A 84 5.98 -11.76 -2.61
C GLY A 84 6.36 -10.38 -3.16
N CYS A 85 6.01 -9.31 -2.44
CA CYS A 85 6.30 -7.93 -2.81
C CYS A 85 7.80 -7.75 -3.10
N GLU A 86 8.16 -7.02 -4.15
CA GLU A 86 9.56 -6.83 -4.56
C GLU A 86 10.46 -6.23 -3.47
N PHE A 87 9.88 -5.47 -2.53
CA PHE A 87 10.59 -4.89 -1.40
C PHE A 87 10.73 -5.83 -0.19
N LEU A 88 10.29 -7.07 -0.30
CA LEU A 88 10.47 -8.09 0.72
C LEU A 88 11.85 -8.75 0.55
N GLU A 89 12.76 -8.48 1.48
CA GLU A 89 14.07 -9.12 1.52
C GLU A 89 14.20 -10.09 2.68
N GLU A 90 14.86 -11.22 2.43
CA GLU A 90 15.19 -12.22 3.42
C GLU A 90 16.67 -12.11 3.81
N SER A 91 16.94 -12.05 5.11
CA SER A 91 18.29 -12.12 5.67
C SER A 91 18.29 -12.99 6.92
N LYS A 92 19.05 -14.09 6.90
CA LYS A 92 19.14 -15.06 8.02
C LYS A 92 17.76 -15.55 8.48
N ASP A 93 16.92 -15.99 7.52
CA ASP A 93 15.54 -16.47 7.74
C ASP A 93 14.58 -15.42 8.32
N VAL A 94 14.97 -14.13 8.26
CA VAL A 94 14.17 -13.00 8.70
C VAL A 94 13.80 -12.14 7.50
N PHE A 95 12.50 -12.01 7.25
CA PHE A 95 11.96 -11.21 6.16
C PHE A 95 11.69 -9.77 6.60
N ARG A 96 12.13 -8.78 5.83
CA ARG A 96 11.93 -7.35 6.13
C ARG A 96 11.58 -6.55 4.88
N CYS A 97 10.74 -5.54 5.08
CA CYS A 97 10.41 -4.58 4.04
C CYS A 97 11.52 -3.53 3.93
N THR A 98 12.18 -3.45 2.77
CA THR A 98 13.29 -2.53 2.53
C THR A 98 12.86 -1.07 2.47
N VAL A 99 11.57 -0.81 2.23
CA VAL A 99 10.99 0.54 2.14
C VAL A 99 10.15 0.90 3.37
N ASN A 100 10.36 0.25 4.52
CA ASN A 100 9.47 0.39 5.68
C ASN A 100 9.17 1.85 6.09
N ASP A 101 10.17 2.73 6.03
CA ASP A 101 10.06 4.14 6.47
C ASP A 101 9.17 4.98 5.53
N PHE A 102 9.13 4.64 4.26
CA PHE A 102 8.38 5.36 3.23
C PHE A 102 7.41 4.45 2.45
N LYS A 103 7.00 3.34 3.08
CA LYS A 103 6.10 2.34 2.51
C LYS A 103 4.74 2.94 2.12
N PRO A 104 4.02 2.31 1.18
CA PRO A 104 2.70 2.76 0.75
C PRO A 104 1.70 2.96 1.89
N GLY A 105 0.73 3.84 1.68
CA GLY A 105 -0.31 4.14 2.67
C GLY A 105 -1.09 2.90 3.11
N VAL A 106 -1.45 2.03 2.16
CA VAL A 106 -2.12 0.76 2.42
C VAL A 106 -1.29 -0.19 3.28
N CYS A 107 0.03 -0.21 3.13
CA CYS A 107 0.94 -1.03 3.96
C CYS A 107 1.08 -0.48 5.38
N LYS A 108 0.94 0.83 5.58
CA LYS A 108 0.92 1.47 6.90
C LYS A 108 -0.40 1.22 7.63
N SER A 109 -1.51 1.19 6.89
CA SER A 109 -2.85 1.00 7.46
C SER A 109 -3.19 -0.45 7.75
N TYR A 110 -2.50 -1.43 7.14
CA TYR A 110 -2.74 -2.85 7.35
C TYR A 110 -2.69 -3.24 8.85
N PRO A 111 -3.64 -4.04 9.37
CA PRO A 111 -4.69 -4.80 8.65
C PRO A 111 -6.02 -4.07 8.45
N PHE A 112 -6.01 -2.74 8.45
CA PHE A 112 -7.21 -1.92 8.35
C PHE A 112 -7.26 -1.13 7.04
N ALA A 113 -8.48 -0.75 6.65
CA ALA A 113 -8.74 0.09 5.50
C ALA A 113 -9.87 1.07 5.81
N MET A 114 -9.93 2.17 5.07
CA MET A 114 -11.08 3.09 5.10
C MET A 114 -12.13 2.65 4.10
N LYS A 115 -13.37 2.50 4.53
CA LYS A 115 -14.53 2.23 3.66
C LYS A 115 -15.68 3.16 4.03
N ASN A 116 -16.11 3.98 3.09
CA ASN A 116 -17.19 4.98 3.29
C ASN A 116 -16.94 5.87 4.52
N GLY A 117 -15.70 6.33 4.71
CA GLY A 117 -15.31 7.18 5.83
C GLY A 117 -15.26 6.48 7.19
N LYS A 118 -15.34 5.13 7.22
CA LYS A 118 -15.21 4.33 8.44
C LYS A 118 -14.00 3.42 8.36
N LEU A 119 -13.28 3.29 9.48
CA LEU A 119 -12.26 2.27 9.62
C LEU A 119 -12.93 0.89 9.62
N ILE A 120 -12.43 0.00 8.78
CA ILE A 120 -12.81 -1.41 8.78
C ILE A 120 -11.56 -2.27 8.92
N GLN A 121 -11.69 -3.37 9.65
CA GLN A 121 -10.68 -4.41 9.65
C GLN A 121 -10.86 -5.30 8.41
N MET A 122 -9.77 -5.66 7.75
CA MET A 122 -9.82 -6.56 6.60
C MET A 122 -10.29 -7.95 7.05
N ALA A 123 -10.97 -8.70 6.17
CA ALA A 123 -11.52 -10.02 6.53
C ALA A 123 -10.44 -11.13 6.63
N ASN A 124 -9.40 -11.07 5.79
CA ASN A 124 -8.38 -12.12 5.67
C ASN A 124 -7.07 -11.69 6.34
N ILE A 125 -7.12 -11.35 7.62
CA ILE A 125 -5.97 -10.84 8.37
C ILE A 125 -4.95 -11.95 8.59
N MET A 126 -3.71 -11.68 8.18
CA MET A 126 -2.54 -12.51 8.51
C MET A 126 -1.69 -11.88 9.63
N CYS A 127 -2.08 -10.69 10.11
CA CYS A 127 -1.42 -10.08 11.26
C CYS A 127 -1.73 -10.90 12.51
N PRO A 128 -0.72 -11.41 13.24
CA PRO A 128 -0.95 -12.21 14.44
C PRO A 128 -1.37 -11.38 15.66
N VAL A 129 -1.33 -10.06 15.55
CA VAL A 129 -1.67 -9.13 16.64
C VAL A 129 -3.18 -8.99 16.73
N ASP A 130 -3.71 -9.15 17.94
CA ASP A 130 -5.09 -8.81 18.27
C ASP A 130 -5.19 -7.31 18.51
N TRP A 131 -5.83 -6.60 17.58
CA TRP A 131 -5.87 -5.15 17.57
C TRP A 131 -7.20 -4.64 18.14
N ASP A 132 -7.12 -3.74 19.13
CA ASP A 132 -8.27 -2.91 19.48
C ASP A 132 -8.51 -1.88 18.37
N LEU A 133 -9.67 -1.98 17.71
CA LEU A 133 -10.08 -1.10 16.61
C LEU A 133 -10.08 0.38 16.98
N ALA A 134 -10.58 0.71 18.19
CA ALA A 134 -10.69 2.09 18.63
C ALA A 134 -9.33 2.68 19.04
N GLU A 135 -8.45 1.86 19.61
CA GLU A 135 -7.07 2.26 19.89
C GLU A 135 -6.26 2.45 18.61
N PHE A 136 -6.34 1.50 17.68
CA PHE A 136 -5.69 1.61 16.37
C PHE A 136 -6.16 2.85 15.62
N GLU A 137 -7.48 3.10 15.59
CA GLU A 137 -8.02 4.29 14.94
C GLU A 137 -7.42 5.57 15.55
N LYS A 138 -7.36 5.68 16.89
CA LYS A 138 -6.75 6.85 17.54
C LYS A 138 -5.27 7.01 17.20
N MET A 139 -4.52 5.92 17.14
CA MET A 139 -3.10 5.94 16.78
C MET A 139 -2.88 6.33 15.31
N MET A 140 -3.77 5.89 14.41
CA MET A 140 -3.55 5.95 12.97
C MET A 140 -4.45 6.96 12.25
N VAL A 141 -5.34 7.67 12.95
CA VAL A 141 -6.34 8.58 12.35
C VAL A 141 -5.72 9.59 11.39
N ASN A 142 -4.56 10.15 11.73
CA ASN A 142 -3.87 11.11 10.86
C ASN A 142 -3.36 10.45 9.59
N HIS A 143 -2.82 9.23 9.70
CA HIS A 143 -2.37 8.44 8.58
C HIS A 143 -3.55 8.03 7.68
N LEU A 144 -4.63 7.52 8.27
CA LEU A 144 -5.83 7.09 7.55
C LEU A 144 -6.51 8.23 6.79
N LYS A 145 -6.64 9.41 7.42
CA LYS A 145 -7.16 10.61 6.75
C LYS A 145 -6.26 11.06 5.62
N LYS A 146 -4.93 11.01 5.83
CA LYS A 146 -3.96 11.35 4.79
C LYS A 146 -4.07 10.38 3.60
N ASP A 147 -4.09 9.07 3.86
CA ASP A 147 -4.23 8.03 2.85
C ASP A 147 -5.54 8.22 2.05
N GLU A 148 -6.66 8.48 2.72
CA GLU A 148 -7.94 8.79 2.07
C GLU A 148 -7.84 10.02 1.14
N HIS A 149 -7.16 11.09 1.57
CA HIS A 149 -6.93 12.26 0.72
C HIS A 149 -6.00 11.96 -0.47
N GLU A 150 -4.93 11.19 -0.26
CA GLU A 150 -3.98 10.79 -1.31
C GLU A 150 -4.70 9.94 -2.40
N TRP A 151 -5.62 9.06 -2.00
CA TRP A 151 -6.47 8.30 -2.92
C TRP A 151 -7.48 9.18 -3.68
N LYS A 152 -8.20 10.08 -2.99
CA LYS A 152 -9.12 11.02 -3.67
C LYS A 152 -8.41 11.91 -4.68
N PHE A 153 -7.20 12.35 -4.35
CA PHE A 153 -6.34 13.10 -5.26
C PHE A 153 -5.99 12.24 -6.49
N TYR A 154 -5.57 11.00 -6.28
CA TYR A 154 -5.24 10.08 -7.35
C TYR A 154 -6.43 9.81 -8.28
N ASP A 155 -7.62 9.54 -7.74
CA ASP A 155 -8.85 9.39 -8.54
C ASP A 155 -9.14 10.61 -9.41
N SER A 156 -8.85 11.80 -8.88
CA SER A 156 -9.04 13.07 -9.59
C SER A 156 -8.03 13.23 -10.72
N LEU A 157 -6.77 12.84 -10.50
CA LEU A 157 -5.73 12.79 -11.54
C LEU A 157 -6.07 11.80 -12.66
N VAL A 158 -6.54 10.60 -12.31
CA VAL A 158 -6.93 9.60 -13.30
C VAL A 158 -8.09 10.12 -14.15
N LYS A 159 -9.10 10.76 -13.54
CA LYS A 159 -10.20 11.39 -14.27
C LYS A 159 -9.73 12.53 -15.19
N GLU A 160 -8.83 13.39 -14.71
CA GLU A 160 -8.23 14.46 -15.52
C GLU A 160 -7.48 13.87 -16.73
N TRP A 161 -6.63 12.88 -16.49
CA TRP A 161 -5.86 12.18 -17.52
C TRP A 161 -6.78 11.52 -18.56
N ASN A 162 -7.74 10.73 -18.09
CA ASN A 162 -8.68 9.99 -18.94
C ASN A 162 -9.51 10.92 -19.83
N THR A 163 -9.86 12.11 -19.34
CA THR A 163 -10.60 13.12 -20.09
C THR A 163 -9.74 13.75 -21.21
N LYS A 164 -8.47 14.05 -20.92
CA LYS A 164 -7.57 14.74 -21.86
C LYS A 164 -6.93 13.79 -22.88
N HIS A 165 -6.50 12.62 -22.43
CA HIS A 165 -5.63 11.73 -23.19
C HIS A 165 -6.33 10.42 -23.58
N SER A 166 -7.10 9.82 -22.66
CA SER A 166 -7.67 8.48 -22.86
C SER A 166 -6.58 7.50 -23.35
N HIS A 167 -6.91 6.54 -24.22
CA HIS A 167 -5.96 5.55 -24.75
C HIS A 167 -4.90 6.10 -25.73
N LYS A 168 -4.74 7.42 -25.86
CA LYS A 168 -3.85 8.03 -26.87
C LYS A 168 -2.39 8.07 -26.44
N LYS A 169 -2.11 8.02 -25.14
CA LYS A 169 -0.77 8.21 -24.56
C LYS A 169 -0.30 6.98 -23.78
N PRO A 170 1.01 6.67 -23.79
CA PRO A 170 1.56 5.51 -23.08
C PRO A 170 1.57 5.74 -21.56
N LEU A 171 1.72 4.66 -20.81
CA LEU A 171 1.82 4.70 -19.34
C LEU A 171 2.94 5.62 -18.85
N SER A 172 4.09 5.62 -19.51
CA SER A 172 5.22 6.50 -19.13
C SER A 172 4.87 7.99 -19.12
N GLU A 173 3.98 8.43 -20.02
CA GLU A 173 3.49 9.82 -20.00
C GLU A 173 2.53 10.06 -18.83
N PHE A 174 1.71 9.07 -18.45
CA PHE A 174 0.85 9.17 -17.26
C PHE A 174 1.67 9.21 -15.97
N LEU A 175 2.69 8.36 -15.86
CA LEU A 175 3.59 8.31 -14.70
C LEU A 175 4.28 9.66 -14.51
N LYS A 176 4.81 10.27 -15.58
CA LYS A 176 5.35 11.62 -15.52
C LYS A 176 4.30 12.64 -15.08
N PHE A 177 3.12 12.64 -15.73
CA PHE A 177 2.02 13.55 -15.40
C PHE A 177 1.62 13.49 -13.93
N MET A 178 1.48 12.29 -13.35
CA MET A 178 1.07 12.17 -11.96
C MET A 178 2.18 12.58 -10.98
N LEU A 179 3.45 12.31 -11.29
CA LEU A 179 4.57 12.72 -10.45
C LEU A 179 4.71 14.25 -10.40
N ASP A 180 4.65 14.91 -11.57
CA ASP A 180 4.69 16.37 -11.67
C ASP A 180 3.54 17.02 -10.86
N LYS A 181 2.36 16.39 -10.85
CA LYS A 181 1.18 16.85 -10.10
C LYS A 181 1.33 16.68 -8.59
N VAL A 182 1.89 15.56 -8.14
CA VAL A 182 2.16 15.35 -6.72
C VAL A 182 3.21 16.34 -6.24
N GLU A 183 4.32 16.49 -6.97
CA GLU A 183 5.38 17.44 -6.63
C GLU A 183 4.81 18.87 -6.49
N PHE A 184 4.05 19.32 -7.48
CA PHE A 184 3.40 20.64 -7.44
C PHE A 184 2.48 20.80 -6.22
N SER A 185 1.73 19.77 -5.85
CA SER A 185 0.82 19.83 -4.69
C SER A 185 1.53 19.90 -3.34
N LEU A 186 2.80 19.48 -3.28
CA LEU A 186 3.61 19.51 -2.06
C LEU A 186 4.41 20.81 -1.91
N THR A 187 4.65 21.52 -3.02
CA THR A 187 5.42 22.78 -3.03
C THR A 187 4.56 24.04 -3.09
N SER A 188 3.26 23.89 -3.34
CA SER A 188 2.28 25.00 -3.41
C SER A 188 1.62 25.24 -2.06
#